data_AF-A0A2R4MEN3-F1
#
_entry.id   AF-A0A2R4MEN3-F1
#
_cell.length_a   1.000
_cell.length_b   1.000
_cell.length_c   1.000
_cell.angle_alpha   90.00
_cell.angle_beta   90.00
_cell.angle_gamma   90.00
#
_symmetry.space_group_name_H-M   'P 1'
#
loop_
_entity.id
_entity.type
_entity.pdbx_description
1 polymer ?
#
loop_
_entity_poly.entity_id
_entity_poly.type
_entity_poly.pdbx_seq_one_letter_code
_entity_poly.pdbx_strand_id
1 'polypeptide(L)'
;MSDETQLGMFGREPERLGHPLFTERWGNRKAFWIGLYTGQGLSAPAIEKALGEQDTANVIAHMVNVWGYRLAGDQHTYEKVRVPMAARHRTMLAEEAMKREMELPELCRRVLVQVAADDLWKAVIDG
;
A
#
# COMPACT_ATOMS: atom_id res chain seq x y z
N MET A 1 58.86 -5.35 13.72
CA MET A 1 58.66 -4.03 13.10
C MET A 1 57.92 -4.26 11.79
N SER A 2 56.69 -3.87 11.53
CA SER A 2 55.61 -3.24 12.31
C SER A 2 54.43 -3.30 11.34
N ASP A 3 53.42 -4.12 11.65
CA ASP A 3 52.23 -4.36 10.81
C ASP A 3 51.00 -3.69 11.46
N GLU A 4 51.21 -2.50 12.04
CA GLU A 4 50.23 -1.79 12.87
C GLU A 4 49.60 -0.57 12.19
N THR A 5 49.82 -0.36 10.89
CA THR A 5 49.35 0.85 10.19
C THR A 5 48.10 0.65 9.33
N GLN A 6 47.31 -0.41 9.56
CA GLN A 6 46.07 -0.67 8.78
C GLN A 6 44.78 -0.84 9.60
N LEU A 7 44.74 -0.44 10.88
CA LEU A 7 43.52 -0.43 11.69
C LEU A 7 43.07 1.00 12.06
N GLY A 8 42.92 1.84 11.03
CA GLY A 8 42.50 3.25 11.17
C GLY A 8 41.31 3.68 10.33
N MET A 9 40.58 2.76 9.67
CA MET A 9 39.53 3.12 8.70
C MET A 9 38.08 2.87 9.15
N PHE A 10 37.88 2.31 10.34
CA PHE A 10 36.57 2.25 11.00
C PHE A 10 36.69 2.98 12.32
N GLY A 11 36.25 4.24 12.35
CA GLY A 11 36.12 4.99 13.58
C GLY A 11 35.34 4.16 14.59
N ARG A 12 35.83 4.08 15.83
CA ARG A 12 35.06 3.54 16.94
C ARG A 12 33.77 4.34 17.04
N GLU A 13 32.66 3.77 16.58
CA GLU A 13 31.35 4.33 16.90
C GLU A 13 31.22 4.30 18.42
N PRO A 14 30.99 5.44 19.09
CA PRO A 14 30.69 5.41 20.51
C PRO A 14 29.40 4.61 20.68
N GLU A 15 29.46 3.56 21.51
CA GLU A 15 28.27 2.84 21.97
C GLU A 15 27.23 3.87 22.40
N ARG A 16 26.12 3.96 21.65
CA ARG A 16 24.96 4.75 22.04
C ARG A 16 24.25 4.04 23.19
N LEU A 17 24.89 4.05 24.36
CA LEU A 17 24.31 3.68 25.64
C LEU A 17 23.17 4.67 25.96
N GLY A 18 21.93 4.18 25.88
CA GLY A 18 20.80 4.80 26.56
C GLY A 18 19.74 5.50 25.72
N HIS A 19 19.86 5.56 24.39
CA HIS A 19 18.72 5.95 23.55
C HIS A 19 18.07 4.70 22.96
N PRO A 20 16.77 4.42 23.20
CA PRO A 20 16.07 3.42 22.42
C PRO A 20 16.18 3.87 20.95
N LEU A 21 16.94 3.13 20.14
CA LEU A 21 17.16 3.46 18.72
C LEU A 21 15.84 3.59 17.94
N PHE A 22 14.78 3.01 18.49
CA PHE A 22 13.41 3.37 18.22
C PHE A 22 12.67 3.27 19.56
N THR A 23 11.96 4.30 20.00
CA THR A 23 10.76 4.08 20.81
C THR A 23 9.80 3.34 19.90
N GLU A 24 9.98 2.02 19.78
CA GLU A 24 9.13 1.12 19.01
C GLU A 24 7.77 1.13 19.73
N ARG A 25 6.97 2.17 19.47
CA ARG A 25 5.59 2.27 19.93
C ARG A 25 4.76 1.09 19.37
N TRP A 26 5.29 0.39 18.36
CA TRP A 26 4.67 -0.65 17.57
C TRP A 26 5.70 -1.76 17.33
N GLY A 27 5.40 -3.01 17.69
CA GLY A 27 6.31 -4.12 17.36
C GLY A 27 6.35 -4.41 15.85
N ASN A 28 7.45 -4.98 15.37
CA ASN A 28 7.67 -5.43 13.97
C ASN A 28 6.45 -6.06 13.28
N ARG A 29 5.69 -6.92 13.97
CA ARG A 29 4.48 -7.55 13.43
C ARG A 29 3.44 -6.51 12.97
N LYS A 30 3.31 -5.43 13.73
CA LYS A 30 2.31 -4.39 13.49
C LYS A 30 2.74 -3.44 12.38
N ALA A 31 4.03 -3.09 12.35
CA ALA A 31 4.63 -2.38 11.23
C ALA A 31 4.45 -3.15 9.91
N PHE A 32 4.65 -4.48 9.92
CA PHE A 32 4.38 -5.33 8.76
C PHE A 32 2.93 -5.19 8.24
N TRP A 33 1.93 -5.28 9.11
CA TRP A 33 0.53 -5.17 8.70
C TRP A 33 0.18 -3.79 8.16
N ILE A 34 0.70 -2.72 8.76
CA ILE A 34 0.52 -1.38 8.19
C ILE A 34 1.13 -1.32 6.79
N GLY A 35 2.37 -1.79 6.61
CA GLY A 35 3.02 -1.79 5.31
C GLY A 35 2.20 -2.54 4.25
N LEU A 36 1.65 -3.70 4.62
CA LEU A 36 0.78 -4.47 3.73
C LEU A 36 -0.50 -3.70 3.35
N TYR A 37 -1.23 -3.17 4.33
CA TYR A 37 -2.49 -2.48 4.05
C TYR A 37 -2.29 -1.16 3.32
N THR A 38 -1.24 -0.42 3.65
CA THR A 38 -0.81 0.75 2.90
C THR A 38 -0.47 0.38 1.46
N GLY A 39 0.25 -0.73 1.26
CA GLY A 39 0.56 -1.28 -0.06
C GLY A 39 -0.66 -1.76 -0.85
N GLN A 40 -1.81 -1.99 -0.20
CA GLN A 40 -3.09 -2.28 -0.83
C GLN A 40 -3.93 -1.02 -1.12
N GLY A 41 -3.42 0.17 -0.77
CA GLY A 41 -4.10 1.44 -0.98
C GLY A 41 -5.10 1.83 0.11
N LEU A 42 -5.08 1.16 1.28
CA LEU A 42 -5.97 1.54 2.39
C LEU A 42 -5.53 2.87 3.00
N SER A 43 -6.50 3.69 3.38
CA SER A 43 -6.26 4.93 4.12
C SER A 43 -5.90 4.65 5.58
N ALA A 44 -5.20 5.58 6.24
CA ALA A 44 -4.81 5.40 7.65
C ALA A 44 -5.99 5.09 8.61
N PRO A 45 -7.19 5.70 8.47
CA PRO A 45 -8.37 5.30 9.25
C PRO A 45 -8.87 3.88 8.94
N ALA A 46 -8.79 3.44 7.68
CA ALA A 46 -9.16 2.07 7.30
C ALA A 46 -8.18 1.03 7.88
N ILE A 47 -6.89 1.37 7.91
CA ILE A 47 -5.84 0.55 8.53
C ILE A 47 -6.05 0.45 10.03
N GLU A 48 -6.32 1.56 10.71
CA GLU A 48 -6.67 1.59 12.15
C GLU A 48 -7.83 0.63 12.46
N LYS A 49 -8.92 0.72 11.68
CA LYS A 49 -10.06 -0.18 11.83
C LYS A 49 -9.69 -1.65 11.58
N ALA A 50 -8.86 -1.93 10.57
CA ALA A 50 -8.39 -3.28 10.26
C ALA A 50 -7.50 -3.87 11.37
N LEU A 51 -6.75 -3.02 12.07
CA LEU A 51 -5.90 -3.41 13.21
C LEU A 51 -6.69 -3.51 14.53
N GLY A 52 -7.96 -3.08 14.56
CA GLY A 52 -8.79 -3.10 15.76
C GLY A 52 -8.35 -2.08 16.82
N GLU A 53 -7.70 -1.00 16.40
CA GLU A 53 -7.21 0.05 17.31
C GLU A 53 -8.05 1.33 17.23
N GLN A 54 -7.85 2.21 18.20
CA GLN A 54 -8.51 3.51 18.28
C GLN A 54 -7.44 4.60 18.44
N ASP A 55 -7.68 5.77 17.86
CA ASP A 55 -6.84 6.98 17.96
C ASP A 55 -5.38 6.83 17.48
N THR A 56 -5.15 5.94 16.52
CA THR A 56 -3.86 5.66 15.88
C THR A 56 -3.76 6.09 14.42
N ALA A 57 -4.85 6.49 13.77
CA ALA A 57 -4.84 6.91 12.36
C ALA A 57 -3.78 8.00 12.06
N ASN A 58 -3.62 9.00 12.93
CA ASN A 58 -2.61 10.05 12.77
C ASN A 58 -1.17 9.50 12.86
N VAL A 59 -0.96 8.50 13.72
CA VAL A 59 0.34 7.85 13.91
C VAL A 59 0.68 6.99 12.70
N ILE A 60 -0.30 6.24 12.18
CA ILE A 60 -0.18 5.45 10.95
C ILE A 60 0.19 6.35 9.78
N ALA A 61 -0.53 7.46 9.60
CA ALA A 61 -0.24 8.43 8.53
C ALA A 61 1.17 9.02 8.65
N HIS A 62 1.59 9.38 9.87
CA HIS A 62 2.96 9.86 10.11
C HIS A 62 4.00 8.78 9.77
N MET A 63 3.78 7.54 10.18
CA MET A 63 4.70 6.43 9.92
C MET A 63 4.84 6.10 8.43
N VAL A 64 3.73 6.08 7.69
CA VAL A 64 3.71 5.91 6.23
C VAL A 64 4.49 7.03 5.53
N ASN A 65 4.33 8.28 6.00
CA ASN A 65 5.10 9.42 5.50
C ASN A 65 6.61 9.29 5.79
N VAL A 66 6.99 8.84 6.99
CA VAL A 66 8.41 8.60 7.35
C VAL A 66 9.01 7.49 6.49
N TRP A 67 8.24 6.47 6.14
CA TRP A 67 8.68 5.41 5.21
C TRP A 67 8.81 5.87 3.76
N GLY A 68 8.49 7.12 3.46
CA GLY A 68 8.56 7.68 2.11
C GLY A 68 7.50 7.12 1.15
N TYR A 69 6.51 6.39 1.68
CA TYR A 69 5.43 5.88 0.87
C TYR A 69 4.42 6.99 0.62
N ARG A 70 4.33 7.44 -0.63
CA ARG A 70 3.27 8.35 -1.07
C ARG A 70 2.23 7.50 -1.79
N LEU A 71 1.00 7.52 -1.29
CA LEU A 71 -0.18 7.01 -2.02
C LEU A 71 -0.40 7.70 -3.38
N ALA A 72 0.32 8.80 -3.64
CA ALA A 72 0.33 9.50 -4.91
C ALA A 72 1.29 8.83 -5.90
N GLY A 73 0.79 7.87 -6.65
CA GLY A 73 1.46 7.32 -7.83
C GLY A 73 0.53 6.46 -8.66
N ASP A 74 0.28 6.87 -9.91
CA ASP A 74 -0.56 6.17 -10.90
C ASP A 74 0.00 4.79 -11.31
N GLN A 75 1.20 4.42 -10.84
CA GLN A 75 1.80 3.13 -11.11
C GLN A 75 1.71 2.24 -9.87
N HIS A 76 0.58 1.57 -9.75
CA HIS A 76 0.48 0.42 -8.88
C HIS A 76 1.19 -0.77 -9.54
N THR A 77 2.24 -1.29 -8.89
CA THR A 77 3.03 -2.45 -9.31
C THR A 77 2.32 -3.78 -9.04
N TYR A 78 0.98 -3.82 -9.11
CA TYR A 78 0.25 -5.06 -8.89
C TYR A 78 0.43 -6.02 -10.05
N GLU A 79 0.59 -7.30 -9.70
CA GLU A 79 0.60 -8.39 -10.66
C GLU A 79 -0.77 -8.53 -11.34
N LYS A 80 -0.79 -9.03 -12.59
CA LYS A 80 -2.05 -9.22 -13.34
C LYS A 80 -2.91 -10.28 -12.66
N VAL A 81 -3.99 -9.84 -12.01
CA VAL A 81 -4.98 -10.75 -11.41
C VAL A 81 -5.88 -11.32 -12.51
N ARG A 82 -6.03 -12.65 -12.54
CA ARG A 82 -7.00 -13.31 -13.43
C ARG A 82 -8.40 -13.19 -12.83
N VAL A 83 -9.29 -12.51 -13.52
CA VAL A 83 -10.71 -12.42 -13.14
C VAL A 83 -11.50 -13.52 -13.88
N PRO A 84 -12.10 -14.49 -13.18
CA PRO A 84 -12.91 -15.53 -13.80
C PRO A 84 -14.21 -14.92 -14.33
N MET A 85 -14.29 -14.72 -15.64
CA MET A 85 -15.42 -14.08 -16.31
C MET A 85 -15.84 -14.86 -17.56
N ALA A 86 -17.15 -15.05 -17.72
CA ALA A 86 -17.72 -15.70 -18.91
C ALA A 86 -17.29 -14.97 -20.20
N ALA A 87 -17.09 -15.73 -21.29
CA ALA A 87 -16.61 -15.17 -22.57
C ALA A 87 -17.51 -14.04 -23.09
N ARG A 88 -18.84 -14.20 -23.01
CA ARG A 88 -19.82 -13.19 -23.42
C ARG A 88 -19.61 -11.85 -22.72
N HIS A 89 -19.39 -11.84 -21.41
CA HIS A 89 -19.21 -10.61 -20.64
C HIS A 89 -17.88 -9.92 -20.96
N ARG A 90 -16.82 -10.71 -21.23
CA ARG A 90 -15.54 -10.17 -21.70
C ARG A 90 -15.67 -9.47 -23.05
N THR A 91 -16.43 -10.06 -23.99
CA THR A 91 -16.71 -9.43 -25.28
C THR A 91 -17.48 -8.12 -25.11
N MET A 92 -18.52 -8.11 -24.28
CA MET A 92 -19.30 -6.89 -24.02
C MET A 92 -18.44 -5.75 -23.44
N LEU A 93 -17.56 -6.06 -22.48
CA LEU A 93 -16.65 -5.05 -21.92
C LEU A 93 -15.62 -4.56 -22.95
N ALA A 94 -15.10 -5.46 -23.80
CA ALA A 94 -14.15 -5.09 -24.86
C ALA A 94 -14.80 -4.18 -25.91
N GLU A 95 -16.04 -4.48 -26.32
CA GLU A 95 -16.81 -3.63 -27.23
C GLU A 95 -17.07 -2.24 -26.63
N GLU A 96 -17.42 -2.17 -25.35
CA GLU A 96 -17.66 -0.90 -24.67
C GLU A 96 -16.38 -0.07 -24.52
N ALA A 97 -15.24 -0.72 -24.27
CA ALA A 97 -13.94 -0.07 -24.21
C ALA A 97 -13.55 0.50 -25.58
N MET A 98 -13.77 -0.27 -26.66
CA MET A 98 -13.56 0.19 -28.03
C MET A 98 -14.43 1.38 -28.39
N LYS A 99 -15.74 1.34 -28.09
CA LYS A 99 -16.67 2.45 -28.37
C LYS A 99 -16.26 3.76 -27.69
N ARG A 100 -15.57 3.66 -26.56
CA ARG A 100 -15.13 4.80 -25.74
C ARG A 100 -13.66 5.16 -25.96
N GLU A 101 -13.02 4.53 -26.94
CA GLU A 101 -11.60 4.74 -27.29
C GLU A 101 -10.68 4.63 -26.06
N MET A 102 -10.93 3.64 -25.20
CA MET A 102 -10.16 3.43 -23.98
C MET A 102 -9.68 1.99 -23.84
N GLU A 103 -8.56 1.84 -23.14
CA GLU A 103 -8.05 0.53 -22.76
C GLU A 103 -9.00 -0.17 -21.79
N LEU A 104 -9.17 -1.48 -21.95
CA LEU A 104 -10.09 -2.29 -21.13
C LEU A 104 -9.82 -2.15 -19.61
N PRO A 105 -8.55 -2.16 -19.12
CA PRO A 105 -8.27 -1.92 -17.71
C PRO A 105 -8.72 -0.54 -17.22
N GLU A 106 -8.60 0.49 -18.07
CA GLU A 106 -9.02 1.86 -17.72
C GLU A 106 -10.54 1.97 -17.63
N LEU A 107 -11.28 1.32 -18.55
CA LEU A 107 -12.73 1.20 -18.45
C LEU A 107 -13.13 0.55 -17.13
N CYS A 108 -12.55 -0.61 -16.81
CA CYS A 108 -12.84 -1.32 -15.56
C CYS A 108 -12.50 -0.47 -14.33
N ARG A 109 -11.37 0.24 -14.34
CA ARG A 109 -10.99 1.15 -13.25
C ARG A 109 -12.04 2.23 -13.05
N ARG A 110 -12.50 2.89 -14.13
CA ARG A 110 -13.54 3.93 -14.06
C ARG A 110 -14.86 3.40 -13.54
N VAL A 111 -15.29 2.22 -14.00
CA VAL A 111 -16.51 1.57 -13.51
C VAL A 111 -16.41 1.33 -12.01
N LEU A 112 -15.30 0.76 -11.53
CA LEU A 112 -15.09 0.50 -10.11
C LEU A 112 -15.06 1.78 -9.28
N VAL A 113 -14.40 2.83 -9.76
CA VAL A 113 -14.39 4.15 -9.09
C VAL A 113 -15.79 4.75 -9.02
N GLN A 114 -16.59 4.64 -10.09
CA GLN A 114 -17.95 5.19 -10.08
C GLN A 114 -18.88 4.41 -9.15
N VAL A 115 -18.83 3.07 -9.19
CA VAL A 115 -19.56 2.20 -8.25
C VAL A 115 -19.18 2.54 -6.81
N ALA A 116 -17.89 2.86 -6.57
CA ALA A 116 -17.40 3.31 -5.28
C ALA A 116 -17.98 4.64 -4.82
N ALA A 117 -17.91 5.64 -5.70
CA ALA A 117 -18.33 7.00 -5.41
C ALA A 117 -19.84 7.09 -5.15
N ASP A 118 -20.63 6.31 -5.88
CA ASP A 118 -22.09 6.33 -5.83
C ASP A 118 -22.70 5.33 -4.83
N ASP A 119 -21.87 4.64 -4.03
CA ASP A 119 -22.27 3.60 -3.07
C ASP A 119 -23.15 2.48 -3.69
N LEU A 120 -22.89 2.12 -4.95
CA LEU A 120 -23.65 1.10 -5.70
C LEU A 120 -23.22 -0.34 -5.36
N TRP A 121 -22.30 -0.53 -4.42
CA TRP A 121 -21.72 -1.83 -4.06
C TRP A 121 -22.76 -2.88 -3.71
N LYS A 122 -23.80 -2.50 -2.96
CA LYS A 122 -24.86 -3.42 -2.52
C LYS A 122 -25.59 -4.06 -3.71
N ALA A 123 -25.92 -3.24 -4.72
CA ALA A 123 -26.61 -3.72 -5.92
C ALA A 123 -25.75 -4.68 -6.77
N VAL A 124 -24.42 -4.57 -6.67
CA VAL A 124 -23.48 -5.40 -7.43
C VAL A 124 -23.12 -6.69 -6.67
N ILE A 125 -23.05 -6.65 -5.34
CA ILE A 125 -22.63 -7.78 -4.49
C ILE A 125 -23.82 -8.70 -4.14
N ASP A 126 -25.01 -8.13 -3.92
CA ASP A 126 -26.21 -8.89 -3.52
C ASP A 126 -27.10 -9.29 -4.70
N GLY A 127 -26.64 -9.08 -5.93
CA GLY A 127 -27.35 -9.36 -7.19
C GLY A 127 -27.21 -10.78 -7.72
#